data_AF-A0A7Y3F9U8-F1
#
_entry.id   AF-A0A7Y3F9U8-F1
#
_cell.length_a   1.000
_cell.length_b   1.000
_cell.length_c   1.000
_cell.angle_alpha   90.00
_cell.angle_beta   90.00
_cell.angle_gamma   90.00
#
_symmetry.space_group_name_H-M   'P 1'
#
loop_
_entity.id
_entity.type
_entity.pdbx_description
1 polymer ?
#
loop_
_entity_poly.entity_id
_entity_poly.type
_entity_poly.pdbx_seq_one_letter_code
_entity_poly.pdbx_strand_id
1 'polypeptide(L)'
;MKYFKYTFSFVLLLFLTSCKQNPQLSEYKYMKREFEFNCKYNNMNLLKEAVIAFEHDITDYYIVSQRKNLAQAYGRTMRYALNSRIKYEEFISRHTWDIFNILKLDRKLWNTNGQNASLNYDHEIVKCLADNITNKDLKTTFNALLSTGSMSKELFGEPLRRKSAQAIFDKHMATYIALDIFYAGLFNVDPIVLEESIVKRENKK
;
A
#
# COMPACT_ATOMS: atom_id res chain seq x y z
N MET A 1 -62.61 -6.08 -16.26
CA MET A 1 -61.32 -5.45 -15.91
C MET A 1 -60.73 -6.10 -14.65
N LYS A 2 -59.97 -7.19 -14.78
CA LYS A 2 -59.35 -7.90 -13.63
C LYS A 2 -57.92 -8.40 -13.89
N TYR A 3 -57.23 -7.88 -14.91
CA TYR A 3 -55.87 -8.32 -15.25
C TYR A 3 -54.82 -7.19 -15.22
N PHE A 4 -55.21 -5.96 -14.84
CA PHE A 4 -54.30 -4.80 -14.87
C PHE A 4 -53.55 -4.53 -13.55
N LYS A 5 -53.63 -5.42 -12.56
CA LYS A 5 -52.96 -5.23 -11.25
C LYS A 5 -51.73 -6.09 -11.01
N TYR A 6 -51.41 -7.04 -11.90
CA TYR A 6 -50.28 -7.97 -11.70
C TYR A 6 -49.08 -7.71 -12.62
N THR A 7 -49.18 -6.78 -13.58
CA THR A 7 -48.06 -6.47 -14.49
C THR A 7 -47.09 -5.42 -13.95
N PHE A 8 -47.46 -4.67 -12.89
CA PHE A 8 -46.55 -3.70 -12.27
C PHE A 8 -45.59 -4.32 -11.23
N SER A 9 -45.87 -5.55 -10.76
CA SER A 9 -45.06 -6.20 -9.72
C SER A 9 -43.84 -6.97 -10.25
N PHE A 10 -43.70 -7.16 -11.58
CA PHE A 10 -42.62 -7.96 -12.15
C PHE A 10 -41.44 -7.13 -12.69
N VAL A 11 -41.63 -5.82 -12.90
CA VAL A 11 -40.56 -4.95 -13.45
C VAL A 11 -39.62 -4.42 -12.36
N LEU A 12 -40.03 -4.43 -11.08
CA LEU A 12 -39.21 -3.92 -9.97
C LEU A 12 -38.14 -4.91 -9.46
N LEU A 13 -38.21 -6.18 -9.86
CA LEU A 13 -37.25 -7.21 -9.43
C LEU A 13 -35.98 -7.29 -10.28
N LEU A 14 -35.90 -6.58 -11.41
CA LEU A 14 -34.73 -6.65 -12.32
C LEU A 14 -33.66 -5.58 -12.06
N PHE A 15 -33.84 -4.66 -11.09
CA PHE A 15 -32.86 -3.61 -10.79
C PHE A 15 -31.96 -3.90 -9.58
N LEU A 16 -32.10 -5.03 -8.89
CA LEU A 16 -31.28 -5.36 -7.72
C LEU A 16 -30.03 -6.19 -8.01
N THR A 17 -29.78 -6.57 -9.26
CA THR A 17 -28.46 -7.09 -9.66
C THR A 17 -27.54 -5.92 -10.03
N SER A 18 -27.34 -4.99 -9.09
CA SER A 18 -26.11 -4.19 -9.10
C SER A 18 -24.99 -5.19 -8.81
N CYS A 19 -24.37 -5.71 -9.88
CA CYS A 19 -23.11 -6.41 -9.77
C CYS A 19 -22.18 -5.52 -8.93
N LYS A 20 -21.81 -5.98 -7.74
CA LYS A 20 -20.70 -5.40 -6.99
C LYS A 20 -19.48 -5.56 -7.88
N GLN A 21 -19.21 -4.57 -8.74
CA GLN A 21 -17.94 -4.50 -9.45
C GLN A 21 -16.90 -4.45 -8.35
N ASN A 22 -16.06 -5.49 -8.28
CA ASN A 22 -14.90 -5.45 -7.41
C ASN A 22 -14.12 -4.18 -7.78
N PRO A 23 -13.77 -3.32 -6.83
CA PRO A 23 -13.01 -2.11 -7.11
C PRO A 23 -11.76 -2.47 -7.91
N GLN A 24 -11.66 -1.93 -9.11
CA GLN A 24 -10.49 -2.08 -9.98
C GLN A 24 -9.85 -0.72 -10.18
N LEU A 25 -8.53 -0.72 -10.31
CA LEU A 25 -7.79 0.47 -10.71
C LEU A 25 -8.25 0.88 -12.11
N SER A 26 -8.56 2.16 -12.28
CA SER A 26 -8.89 2.73 -13.58
C SER A 26 -7.72 2.63 -14.56
N GLU A 27 -6.49 2.68 -14.06
CA GLU A 27 -5.26 2.57 -14.84
C GLU A 27 -4.14 1.96 -14.00
N TYR A 28 -3.24 1.21 -14.64
CA TYR A 28 -1.95 0.83 -14.07
C TYR A 28 -0.83 1.64 -14.77
N LYS A 29 -0.42 2.74 -14.14
CA LYS A 29 0.48 3.76 -14.72
C LYS A 29 1.91 3.25 -14.91
N TYR A 30 2.33 2.22 -14.17
CA TYR A 30 3.73 1.81 -14.09
C TYR A 30 4.02 0.41 -14.62
N MET A 31 3.10 -0.20 -15.38
CA MET A 31 3.26 -1.55 -15.93
C MET A 31 4.53 -1.76 -16.75
N LYS A 32 5.00 -0.71 -17.44
CA LYS A 32 6.21 -0.77 -18.30
C LYS A 32 7.53 -0.67 -17.52
N ARG A 33 7.51 -0.29 -16.23
CA ARG A 33 8.73 -0.22 -15.42
C ARG A 33 9.18 -1.63 -15.04
N GLU A 34 10.48 -1.89 -15.08
CA GLU A 34 11.02 -3.16 -14.62
C GLU A 34 10.79 -3.34 -13.11
N PHE A 35 10.37 -4.54 -12.72
CA PHE A 35 10.11 -4.92 -11.34
C PHE A 35 10.40 -6.41 -11.19
N GLU A 36 11.69 -6.73 -11.08
CA GLU A 36 12.10 -8.11 -10.82
C GLU A 36 11.74 -8.47 -9.38
N PHE A 37 10.76 -9.37 -9.26
CA PHE A 37 10.18 -9.74 -7.99
C PHE A 37 9.60 -11.15 -8.12
N ASN A 38 10.13 -12.09 -7.34
CA ASN A 38 9.88 -13.53 -7.48
C ASN A 38 8.86 -14.08 -6.46
N CYS A 39 8.21 -13.23 -5.68
CA CYS A 39 7.17 -13.66 -4.75
C CYS A 39 5.81 -13.78 -5.44
N LYS A 40 5.02 -14.75 -4.98
CA LYS A 40 3.63 -14.92 -5.43
C LYS A 40 2.72 -14.02 -4.59
N TYR A 41 1.85 -13.29 -5.28
CA TYR A 41 0.74 -12.56 -4.69
C TYR A 41 -0.44 -12.62 -5.66
N ASN A 42 -1.67 -12.65 -5.14
CA ASN A 42 -2.87 -12.86 -5.94
C ASN A 42 -3.05 -11.80 -7.04
N ASN A 43 -2.62 -10.57 -6.80
CA ASN A 43 -2.66 -9.49 -7.79
C ASN A 43 -1.30 -8.81 -7.92
N MET A 44 -0.40 -9.47 -8.67
CA MET A 44 0.97 -8.98 -8.91
C MET A 44 1.01 -7.59 -9.55
N ASN A 45 0.06 -7.27 -10.43
CA ASN A 45 -0.01 -5.95 -11.06
C ASN A 45 -0.32 -4.87 -10.03
N LEU A 46 -1.28 -5.11 -9.13
CA LEU A 46 -1.60 -4.19 -8.03
C LEU A 46 -0.41 -4.01 -7.09
N LEU A 47 0.29 -5.09 -6.74
CA LEU A 47 1.45 -5.02 -5.86
C LEU A 47 2.58 -4.19 -6.47
N LYS A 48 2.92 -4.47 -7.75
CA LYS A 48 3.91 -3.70 -8.50
C LYS A 48 3.52 -2.22 -8.56
N GLU A 49 2.27 -1.95 -8.91
CA GLU A 49 1.75 -0.59 -8.99
C GLU A 49 1.83 0.13 -7.65
N ALA A 50 1.49 -0.57 -6.56
CA ALA A 50 1.55 -0.04 -5.21
C ALA A 50 2.96 0.38 -4.80
N VAL A 51 3.96 -0.47 -5.04
CA VAL A 51 5.36 -0.15 -4.73
C VAL A 51 5.84 1.03 -5.54
N ILE A 52 5.55 1.08 -6.84
CA ILE A 52 6.05 2.14 -7.71
C ILE A 52 5.34 3.48 -7.44
N ALA A 53 4.03 3.46 -7.19
CA ALA A 53 3.27 4.66 -6.82
C ALA A 53 3.77 5.25 -5.49
N PHE A 54 4.05 4.39 -4.51
CA PHE A 54 4.71 4.78 -3.27
C PHE A 54 6.08 5.44 -3.53
N GLU A 55 6.97 4.80 -4.31
CA GLU A 55 8.29 5.35 -4.65
C GLU A 55 8.20 6.70 -5.34
N HIS A 56 7.22 6.86 -6.24
CA HIS A 56 6.95 8.10 -6.93
C HIS A 56 6.54 9.22 -5.96
N ASP A 57 5.53 8.98 -5.13
CA ASP A 57 5.00 9.98 -4.20
C ASP A 57 6.04 10.44 -3.16
N ILE A 58 6.81 9.51 -2.58
CA ILE A 58 7.84 9.88 -1.60
C ILE A 58 8.98 10.66 -2.24
N THR A 59 9.32 10.36 -3.49
CA THR A 59 10.41 11.03 -4.20
C THR A 59 10.00 12.44 -4.56
N ASP A 60 8.78 12.61 -5.06
CA ASP A 60 8.22 13.91 -5.44
C ASP A 60 8.05 14.84 -4.23
N TYR A 61 7.65 14.30 -3.09
CA TYR A 61 7.45 15.09 -1.88
C TYR A 61 8.75 15.50 -1.20
N TYR A 62 9.61 14.52 -0.89
CA TYR A 62 10.75 14.78 -0.04
C TYR A 62 11.90 15.45 -0.79
N ILE A 63 11.95 15.33 -2.12
CA ILE A 63 13.06 15.82 -2.94
C ILE A 63 12.57 16.94 -3.88
N VAL A 64 12.64 18.17 -3.38
CA VAL A 64 12.33 19.39 -4.15
C VAL A 64 13.43 19.74 -5.16
N SER A 65 14.59 19.09 -5.09
CA SER A 65 15.73 19.36 -5.98
C SER A 65 15.56 18.70 -7.35
N GLN A 66 16.18 19.28 -8.39
CA GLN A 66 16.19 18.68 -9.74
C GLN A 66 16.83 17.29 -9.80
N ARG A 67 17.64 16.91 -8.79
CA ARG A 67 18.22 15.58 -8.66
C ARG A 67 17.39 14.76 -7.68
N LYS A 68 16.26 14.24 -8.16
CA LYS A 68 15.41 13.30 -7.42
C LYS A 68 16.27 12.12 -6.93
N ASN A 69 16.25 11.88 -5.62
CA ASN A 69 17.04 10.82 -4.98
C ASN A 69 16.12 9.90 -4.16
N LEU A 70 15.76 8.76 -4.76
CA LEU A 70 14.86 7.79 -4.17
C LEU A 70 15.43 7.18 -2.88
N ALA A 71 16.74 6.94 -2.80
CA ALA A 71 17.37 6.43 -1.57
C ALA A 71 17.20 7.41 -0.38
N GLN A 72 17.34 8.71 -0.62
CA GLN A 72 17.08 9.72 0.39
C GLN A 72 15.58 9.78 0.76
N ALA A 73 14.69 9.63 -0.22
CA ALA A 73 13.25 9.57 0.03
C ALA A 73 12.89 8.38 0.95
N TYR A 74 13.41 7.18 0.68
CA TYR A 74 13.28 6.01 1.56
C TYR A 74 13.78 6.28 2.99
N GLY A 75 14.95 6.92 3.13
CA GLY A 75 15.49 7.31 4.44
C GLY A 75 14.57 8.24 5.22
N ARG A 76 14.00 9.24 4.55
CA ARG A 76 13.05 10.19 5.15
C ARG A 76 11.73 9.53 5.50
N THR A 77 11.17 8.73 4.60
CA THR A 77 9.95 7.94 4.85
C THR A 77 10.10 7.10 6.10
N MET A 78 11.17 6.30 6.23
CA MET A 78 11.40 5.48 7.43
C MET A 78 11.52 6.33 8.69
N ARG A 79 12.26 7.44 8.64
CA ARG A 79 12.39 8.35 9.79
C ARG A 79 11.03 8.89 10.23
N TYR A 80 10.19 9.35 9.31
CA TYR A 80 8.87 9.86 9.66
C TYR A 80 7.90 8.75 10.09
N ALA A 81 7.94 7.59 9.43
CA ALA A 81 7.06 6.48 9.72
C ALA A 81 7.25 5.91 11.13
N LEU A 82 8.50 5.74 11.57
CA LEU A 82 8.82 5.18 12.90
C LEU A 82 8.56 6.16 14.04
N ASN A 83 8.38 7.45 13.73
CA ASN A 83 8.00 8.46 14.69
C ASN A 83 6.52 8.84 14.58
N SER A 84 5.73 8.12 13.78
CA SER A 84 4.31 8.43 13.51
C SER A 84 4.09 9.86 13.01
N ARG A 85 4.96 10.33 12.11
CA ARG A 85 5.02 11.70 11.59
C ARG A 85 4.85 11.80 10.08
N ILE A 86 4.38 10.75 9.40
CA ILE A 86 4.04 10.88 7.98
C ILE A 86 2.76 11.71 7.86
N LYS A 87 2.84 12.77 7.07
CA LYS A 87 1.71 13.65 6.73
C LYS A 87 1.16 13.28 5.36
N TYR A 88 0.42 12.18 5.28
CA TYR A 88 -0.05 11.62 4.02
C TYR A 88 -0.85 12.64 3.19
N GLU A 89 -1.65 13.47 3.86
CA GLU A 89 -2.46 14.53 3.28
C GLU A 89 -1.67 15.57 2.48
N GLU A 90 -0.37 15.74 2.78
CA GLU A 90 0.46 16.71 2.06
C GLU A 90 0.91 16.19 0.68
N PHE A 91 1.01 14.87 0.49
CA PHE A 91 1.77 14.35 -0.65
C PHE A 91 1.24 13.15 -1.39
N ILE A 92 0.41 12.28 -0.80
CA ILE A 92 -0.05 11.11 -1.56
C ILE A 92 -0.83 11.55 -2.80
N SER A 93 -0.67 10.85 -3.91
CA SER A 93 -1.45 11.12 -5.11
C SER A 93 -2.84 10.48 -5.03
N ARG A 94 -3.77 10.95 -5.88
CA ARG A 94 -5.04 10.27 -6.12
C ARG A 94 -4.84 8.79 -6.45
N HIS A 95 -3.82 8.51 -7.26
CA HIS A 95 -3.47 7.17 -7.69
C HIS A 95 -3.11 6.25 -6.51
N THR A 96 -2.23 6.70 -5.62
CA THR A 96 -1.85 5.96 -4.41
C THR A 96 -3.05 5.73 -3.49
N TRP A 97 -3.96 6.70 -3.39
CA TRP A 97 -5.19 6.55 -2.64
C TRP A 97 -6.12 5.49 -3.23
N ASP A 98 -6.31 5.49 -4.55
CA ASP A 98 -7.12 4.48 -5.24
C ASP A 98 -6.51 3.07 -5.10
N ILE A 99 -5.18 2.95 -5.20
CA ILE A 99 -4.46 1.69 -4.93
C ILE A 99 -4.74 1.20 -3.51
N PHE A 100 -4.60 2.08 -2.51
CA PHE A 100 -4.84 1.73 -1.11
C PHE A 100 -6.26 1.21 -0.89
N ASN A 101 -7.26 1.87 -1.47
CA ASN A 101 -8.66 1.46 -1.35
C ASN A 101 -8.92 0.06 -1.90
N ILE A 102 -8.16 -0.39 -2.90
CA ILE A 102 -8.23 -1.77 -3.42
C ILE A 102 -7.44 -2.73 -2.53
N LEU A 103 -6.20 -2.40 -2.17
CA LEU A 103 -5.38 -3.23 -1.29
C LEU A 103 -6.09 -3.52 0.04
N LYS A 104 -6.80 -2.54 0.59
CA LYS A 104 -7.56 -2.64 1.84
C LYS A 104 -8.67 -3.70 1.78
N LEU A 105 -9.13 -4.10 0.60
CA LEU A 105 -10.15 -5.14 0.43
C LEU A 105 -9.59 -6.55 0.63
N ASP A 106 -8.27 -6.74 0.48
CA ASP A 106 -7.60 -7.99 0.79
C ASP A 106 -7.45 -8.15 2.30
N ARG A 107 -8.50 -8.67 2.94
CA ARG A 107 -8.53 -8.87 4.39
C ARG A 107 -7.49 -9.88 4.89
N LYS A 108 -6.89 -10.70 4.02
CA LYS A 108 -5.84 -11.63 4.42
C LYS A 108 -4.48 -10.96 4.47
N LEU A 109 -4.29 -9.90 3.68
CA LEU A 109 -3.07 -9.13 3.63
C LEU A 109 -2.85 -8.31 4.92
N TRP A 110 -3.91 -7.91 5.61
CA TRP A 110 -3.82 -6.97 6.73
C TRP A 110 -4.28 -7.58 8.05
N ASN A 111 -3.50 -7.32 9.11
CA ASN A 111 -3.98 -7.44 10.48
C ASN A 111 -4.48 -6.07 10.92
N THR A 112 -5.77 -5.97 11.25
CA THR A 112 -6.40 -4.72 11.67
C THR A 112 -6.86 -4.81 13.12
N ASN A 113 -6.55 -3.79 13.91
CA ASN A 113 -7.02 -3.63 15.28
C ASN A 113 -7.55 -2.20 15.45
N GLY A 114 -8.84 -2.02 15.21
CA GLY A 114 -9.47 -0.70 15.16
C GLY A 114 -8.95 0.13 13.98
N GLN A 115 -8.39 1.30 14.27
CA GLN A 115 -7.79 2.17 13.25
C GLN A 115 -6.37 1.72 12.86
N ASN A 116 -5.68 1.00 13.74
CA ASN A 116 -4.34 0.52 13.46
C ASN A 116 -4.38 -0.68 12.51
N ALA A 117 -3.47 -0.69 11.54
CA ALA A 117 -3.24 -1.83 10.68
C ALA A 117 -1.74 -2.13 10.60
N SER A 118 -1.43 -3.40 10.41
CA SER A 118 -0.13 -3.88 9.96
C SER A 118 -0.33 -4.87 8.83
N LEU A 119 0.73 -5.13 8.08
CA LEU A 119 0.80 -6.31 7.23
C LEU A 119 0.58 -7.54 8.10
N ASN A 120 -0.19 -8.50 7.60
CA ASN A 120 -0.36 -9.78 8.25
C ASN A 120 0.93 -10.59 8.10
N TYR A 121 1.69 -10.72 9.19
CA TYR A 121 2.99 -11.38 9.17
C TYR A 121 2.93 -12.89 8.92
N ASP A 122 1.75 -13.50 9.03
CA ASP A 122 1.50 -14.90 8.65
C ASP A 122 1.17 -15.04 7.15
N HIS A 123 1.00 -13.94 6.42
CA HIS A 123 0.69 -13.97 4.99
C HIS A 123 1.87 -14.51 4.18
N GLU A 124 1.58 -15.31 3.14
CA GLU A 124 2.59 -15.96 2.30
C GLU A 124 3.60 -14.98 1.67
N ILE A 125 3.14 -13.77 1.35
CA ILE A 125 3.99 -12.71 0.83
C ILE A 125 5.11 -12.37 1.82
N VAL A 126 4.81 -12.29 3.12
CA VAL A 126 5.78 -11.87 4.16
C VAL A 126 6.89 -12.89 4.28
N LYS A 127 6.54 -14.19 4.28
CA LYS A 127 7.54 -15.25 4.26
C LYS A 127 8.44 -15.14 3.03
N CYS A 128 7.86 -14.93 1.85
CA CYS A 128 8.66 -14.77 0.64
C CYS A 128 9.56 -13.52 0.67
N LEU A 129 9.07 -12.38 1.19
CA LEU A 129 9.88 -11.19 1.39
C LEU A 129 11.06 -11.49 2.31
N ALA A 130 10.81 -12.12 3.47
CA ALA A 130 11.83 -12.49 4.43
C ALA A 130 12.89 -13.43 3.82
N ASP A 131 12.49 -14.35 2.94
CA ASP A 131 13.40 -15.28 2.27
C ASP A 131 14.25 -14.63 1.17
N ASN A 132 13.85 -13.48 0.63
CA ASN A 132 14.50 -12.89 -0.54
C ASN A 132 15.11 -11.49 -0.31
N ILE A 133 14.95 -10.90 0.88
CA ILE A 133 15.74 -9.73 1.28
C ILE A 133 17.23 -10.04 1.08
N THR A 134 17.91 -9.21 0.31
CA THR A 134 19.29 -9.40 -0.13
C THR A 134 20.28 -9.13 1.00
N ASN A 135 19.96 -8.17 1.87
CA ASN A 135 20.79 -7.85 3.02
C ASN A 135 20.70 -8.95 4.09
N LYS A 136 21.82 -9.66 4.34
CA LYS A 136 21.86 -10.82 5.24
C LYS A 136 21.47 -10.50 6.69
N ASP A 137 21.89 -9.36 7.22
CA ASP A 137 21.60 -8.97 8.61
C ASP A 137 20.10 -8.67 8.78
N LEU A 138 19.53 -7.93 7.84
CA LEU A 138 18.09 -7.67 7.81
C LEU A 138 17.29 -8.95 7.63
N LYS A 139 17.68 -9.80 6.68
CA LYS A 139 17.05 -11.10 6.45
C LYS A 139 17.07 -11.95 7.72
N THR A 140 18.20 -12.02 8.40
CA THR A 140 18.35 -12.80 9.64
C THR A 140 17.44 -12.26 10.74
N THR A 141 17.44 -10.93 10.92
CA THR A 141 16.59 -10.26 11.91
C THR A 141 15.11 -10.47 11.61
N PHE A 142 14.69 -10.25 10.36
CA PHE A 142 13.30 -10.45 9.92
C PHE A 142 12.84 -11.89 10.20
N ASN A 143 13.62 -12.89 9.78
CA ASN A 143 13.27 -14.30 9.98
C ASN A 143 13.24 -14.69 11.46
N ALA A 144 14.13 -14.16 12.29
CA ALA A 144 14.12 -14.40 13.73
C ALA A 144 12.86 -13.80 14.41
N LEU A 145 12.44 -12.61 13.99
CA LEU A 145 11.22 -11.98 14.49
C LEU A 145 9.97 -12.76 14.06
N LEU A 146 9.92 -13.24 12.82
CA LEU A 146 8.84 -14.11 12.35
C LEU A 146 8.78 -15.43 13.12
N SER A 147 9.91 -16.13 13.28
CA SER A 147 9.93 -17.46 13.91
C SER A 147 9.57 -17.43 15.40
N THR A 148 9.80 -16.30 16.07
CA THR A 148 9.44 -16.09 17.47
C THR A 148 8.04 -15.48 17.66
N GLY A 149 7.32 -15.17 16.57
CA GLY A 149 6.03 -14.48 16.63
C GLY A 149 6.11 -13.05 17.18
N SER A 150 7.30 -12.46 17.20
CA SER A 150 7.54 -11.12 17.74
C SER A 150 7.60 -10.03 16.67
N MET A 151 7.35 -10.39 15.41
CA MET A 151 7.40 -9.44 14.30
C MET A 151 6.44 -8.26 14.53
N SER A 152 7.00 -7.05 14.39
CA SER A 152 6.28 -5.78 14.47
C SER A 152 7.06 -4.72 13.71
N LYS A 153 6.33 -3.68 13.29
CA LYS A 153 6.91 -2.48 12.67
C LYS A 153 7.96 -1.83 13.58
N GLU A 154 7.75 -1.83 14.89
CA GLU A 154 8.64 -1.21 15.87
C GLU A 154 9.96 -1.98 15.99
N LEU A 155 9.89 -3.31 16.10
CA LEU A 155 11.07 -4.16 16.29
C LEU A 155 11.91 -4.29 15.02
N PHE A 156 11.28 -4.41 13.85
CA PHE A 156 12.01 -4.50 12.58
C PHE A 156 12.33 -3.12 11.96
N GLY A 157 11.58 -2.08 12.33
CA GLY A 157 11.71 -0.74 11.78
C GLY A 157 13.09 -0.12 12.00
N GLU A 158 13.65 -0.23 13.20
CA GLU A 158 14.97 0.32 13.52
C GLU A 158 16.14 -0.30 12.74
N PRO A 159 16.30 -1.64 12.66
CA PRO A 159 17.32 -2.23 11.81
C PRO A 159 17.10 -1.87 10.33
N LEU A 160 15.84 -1.87 9.86
CA LEU A 160 15.48 -1.49 8.50
C LEU A 160 15.82 -0.03 8.18
N ARG A 161 15.55 0.92 9.08
CA ARG A 161 15.81 2.36 8.88
C ARG A 161 17.26 2.64 8.52
N ARG A 162 18.21 1.92 9.11
CA ARG A 162 19.66 2.12 8.86
C ARG A 162 20.08 1.70 7.44
N LYS A 163 19.26 0.88 6.78
CA LYS A 163 19.56 0.27 5.48
C LYS A 163 18.52 0.63 4.42
N SER A 164 17.52 1.46 4.73
CA SER A 164 16.37 1.72 3.86
C SER A 164 16.73 2.27 2.48
N ALA A 165 17.85 2.98 2.37
CA ALA A 165 18.40 3.43 1.09
C ALA A 165 18.66 2.26 0.11
N GLN A 166 18.92 1.04 0.60
CA GLN A 166 19.16 -0.15 -0.21
C GLN A 166 17.87 -0.65 -0.89
N ALA A 167 16.68 -0.14 -0.53
CA ALA A 167 15.39 -0.56 -1.10
C ALA A 167 15.32 -0.25 -2.61
N ILE A 168 16.12 0.70 -3.09
CA ILE A 168 16.19 1.01 -4.51
C ILE A 168 16.70 -0.20 -5.34
N PHE A 169 17.50 -1.07 -4.73
CA PHE A 169 18.08 -2.27 -5.36
C PHE A 169 17.45 -3.58 -4.85
N ASP A 170 16.71 -3.55 -3.74
CA ASP A 170 16.09 -4.72 -3.13
C ASP A 170 14.55 -4.56 -3.17
N LYS A 171 13.92 -5.18 -4.16
CA LYS A 171 12.46 -5.07 -4.36
C LYS A 171 11.65 -5.77 -3.28
N HIS A 172 12.22 -6.74 -2.59
CA HIS A 172 11.58 -7.38 -1.43
C HIS A 172 11.54 -6.43 -0.25
N MET A 173 12.66 -5.76 0.03
CA MET A 173 12.71 -4.72 1.05
C MET A 173 11.82 -3.51 0.70
N ALA A 174 11.83 -3.07 -0.57
CA ALA A 174 10.93 -2.01 -1.04
C ALA A 174 9.46 -2.36 -0.84
N THR A 175 9.09 -3.62 -1.16
CA THR A 175 7.72 -4.10 -1.01
C THR A 175 7.28 -4.14 0.45
N TYR A 176 8.14 -4.61 1.35
CA TYR A 176 7.84 -4.56 2.78
C TYR A 176 7.63 -3.12 3.28
N ILE A 177 8.52 -2.20 2.89
CA ILE A 177 8.38 -0.77 3.26
C ILE A 177 7.08 -0.20 2.71
N ALA A 178 6.76 -0.44 1.45
CA ALA A 178 5.53 0.05 0.84
C ALA A 178 4.30 -0.48 1.61
N LEU A 179 4.21 -1.78 1.84
CA LEU A 179 3.03 -2.40 2.46
C LEU A 179 2.93 -2.09 3.96
N ASP A 180 3.91 -2.50 4.77
CA ASP A 180 3.81 -2.50 6.24
C ASP A 180 4.15 -1.13 6.85
N ILE A 181 5.02 -0.35 6.21
CA ILE A 181 5.44 0.95 6.75
C ILE A 181 4.55 2.07 6.23
N PHE A 182 4.25 2.07 4.93
CA PHE A 182 3.55 3.16 4.26
C PHE A 182 2.04 2.92 4.13
N TYR A 183 1.58 1.88 3.42
CA TYR A 183 0.15 1.63 3.19
C TYR A 183 -0.60 1.23 4.46
N ALA A 184 0.00 0.45 5.35
CA ALA A 184 -0.61 0.15 6.65
C ALA A 184 -0.87 1.43 7.47
N GLY A 185 0.01 2.44 7.36
CA GLY A 185 -0.16 3.72 8.04
C GLY A 185 -1.31 4.57 7.49
N LEU A 186 -1.76 4.35 6.25
CA LEU A 186 -2.94 5.03 5.68
C LEU A 186 -4.25 4.62 6.35
N PHE A 187 -4.30 3.48 7.06
CA PHE A 187 -5.48 3.11 7.86
C PHE A 187 -5.76 4.09 9.00
N ASN A 188 -4.74 4.80 9.49
CA ASN A 188 -4.83 5.78 10.56
C ASN A 188 -5.16 7.21 10.07
N VAL A 189 -5.40 7.40 8.78
CA VAL A 189 -5.70 8.72 8.20
C VAL A 189 -7.21 8.85 7.99
N ASP A 190 -7.76 10.01 8.37
CA ASP A 190 -9.16 10.32 8.08
C ASP A 190 -9.37 10.38 6.56
N PRO A 191 -10.25 9.53 5.99
CA PRO A 191 -10.44 9.43 4.55
C PRO A 191 -11.03 10.71 3.95
N ILE A 192 -11.85 11.46 4.69
CA ILE A 192 -12.47 12.71 4.22
C ILE A 192 -11.39 13.78 4.11
N VAL A 193 -10.59 13.95 5.17
CA VAL A 193 -9.49 14.93 5.19
C VAL A 193 -8.49 14.65 4.06
N LEU A 194 -8.18 13.38 3.82
CA LEU A 194 -7.26 12.96 2.78
C LEU A 194 -7.81 13.21 1.37
N GLU A 195 -9.07 12.87 1.12
CA GLU A 195 -9.75 13.12 -0.16
C GLU A 195 -9.78 14.61 -0.49
N GLU A 196 -10.18 15.45 0.48
CA GLU A 196 -10.20 16.91 0.33
C GLU A 196 -8.81 17.48 0.03
N SER A 197 -7.76 16.95 0.68
CA SER A 197 -6.39 17.42 0.46
C SER A 197 -5.87 17.06 -0.93
N ILE A 198 -6.25 15.89 -1.47
CA ILE A 198 -5.94 15.45 -2.82
C ILE A 198 -6.62 16.39 -3.83
N VAL A 199 -7.94 16.56 -3.73
CA VAL A 199 -8.72 17.41 -4.64
C VAL A 199 -8.18 18.85 -4.65
N LYS A 200 -7.88 19.40 -3.48
CA LYS A 200 -7.33 20.76 -3.36
C LYS A 200 -5.97 20.91 -4.03
N ARG A 201 -5.12 19.88 -4.02
CA ARG A 201 -3.80 19.91 -4.67
C ARG A 201 -3.89 19.72 -6.18
N GLU A 202 -4.83 18.91 -6.66
CA GLU A 202 -5.07 18.71 -8.10
C GLU A 202 -5.62 19.98 -8.75
N ASN A 203 -6.54 20.69 -8.09
CA ASN A 203 -7.11 21.94 -8.60
C ASN A 203 -6.13 23.13 -8.61
N LYS A 204 -4.94 22.98 -8.00
CA LYS A 204 -3.89 24.02 -7.98
C LYS A 204 -2.80 23.82 -9.04
N LYS A 205 -2.80 22.68 -9.73
CA LYS A 205 -1.85 22.35 -10.80
C LYS A 205 -2.43 22.75 -12.15
#